data_AF-A0A1B4PYL1-F1
#
_entry.id   AF-A0A1B4PYL1-F1
#
_cell.length_a   1.000
_cell.length_b   1.000
_cell.length_c   1.000
_cell.angle_alpha   90.00
_cell.angle_beta   90.00
_cell.angle_gamma   90.00
#
_symmetry.space_group_name_H-M   'P 1'
#
loop_
_entity.id
_entity.type
_entity.pdbx_description
1 polymer ?
#
loop_
_entity_poly.entity_id
_entity_poly.type
_entity_poly.pdbx_seq_one_letter_code
_entity_poly.pdbx_strand_id
1 'polypeptide(L)'
;MSYAPETGSLVGQWTYRSFLNDPDLATPFNDLEFGRATIELEPAPMGILRGRIFGPRWELQLSGSIGYGDPWTVRFQGQGVVSGEEWVYDYVGYVSAPWPNGIDQRPALTGSIVRAVPHASGGGGVSPAGVVCSWYAVLNDPA
;
A
#
# COMPACT_ATOMS: atom_id res chain seq x y z
N MET A 1 -16.77 18.05 -9.57
CA MET A 1 -17.55 16.85 -9.94
C MET A 1 -17.38 15.90 -8.78
N SER A 2 -18.40 15.73 -7.95
CA SER A 2 -18.34 14.78 -6.83
C SER A 2 -18.35 13.37 -7.41
N TYR A 3 -17.27 12.62 -7.24
CA TYR A 3 -17.24 11.20 -7.58
C TYR A 3 -18.32 10.50 -6.77
N ALA A 4 -19.19 9.73 -7.44
CA ALA A 4 -20.11 8.86 -6.74
C ALA A 4 -19.26 7.74 -6.13
N PRO A 5 -19.25 7.51 -4.81
CA PRO A 5 -18.40 6.48 -4.25
C PRO A 5 -18.89 5.13 -4.80
N GLU A 6 -18.12 4.52 -5.70
CA GLU A 6 -18.28 3.10 -6.01
C GLU A 6 -17.89 2.29 -4.78
N THR A 7 -18.83 2.16 -3.85
CA THR A 7 -18.77 1.22 -2.75
C THR A 7 -18.95 -0.18 -3.33
N GLY A 8 -17.87 -0.81 -3.78
CA GLY A 8 -17.93 -2.16 -4.32
C GLY A 8 -16.59 -2.75 -4.75
N SER A 9 -15.66 -1.91 -5.18
CA SER A 9 -14.43 -2.37 -5.84
C SER A 9 -13.22 -1.57 -5.39
N LEU A 10 -12.14 -2.28 -5.06
CA LEU A 10 -10.81 -1.66 -4.88
C LEU A 10 -9.98 -1.69 -6.17
N VAL A 11 -10.54 -2.22 -7.27
CA VAL A 11 -9.87 -2.33 -8.57
C VAL A 11 -9.45 -0.96 -9.07
N GLY A 12 -8.24 -0.88 -9.62
CA GLY A 12 -7.69 0.34 -10.19
C GLY A 12 -6.25 0.58 -9.78
N GLN A 13 -5.73 1.73 -10.19
CA GLN A 13 -4.39 2.16 -9.85
C GLN A 13 -4.39 3.12 -8.67
N TRP A 14 -3.49 2.86 -7.72
CA TRP A 14 -3.34 3.60 -6.49
C TRP A 14 -1.93 4.15 -6.37
N THR A 15 -1.81 5.44 -6.11
CA THR A 15 -0.55 6.08 -5.76
C THR A 15 -0.18 5.68 -4.34
N TYR A 16 0.90 4.91 -4.18
CA TYR A 16 1.34 4.35 -2.90
C TYR A 16 2.53 5.13 -2.32
N ARG A 17 2.49 5.35 -0.99
CA ARG A 17 3.62 5.86 -0.20
C ARG A 17 3.66 5.19 1.17
N SER A 18 4.87 4.96 1.68
CA SER A 18 5.10 4.48 3.05
C SER A 18 6.16 5.30 3.77
N PHE A 19 6.02 5.33 5.09
CA PHE A 19 6.76 6.20 5.99
C PHE A 19 7.27 5.44 7.21
N LEU A 20 8.50 5.73 7.61
CA LEU A 20 9.04 5.30 8.90
C LEU A 20 8.14 5.80 10.04
N ASN A 21 7.91 4.96 11.04
CA ASN A 21 7.15 5.32 12.24
C ASN A 21 8.05 6.07 13.24
N ASP A 22 8.66 7.17 12.77
CA ASP A 22 9.49 8.04 13.61
C ASP A 22 8.60 9.02 14.40
N PRO A 23 8.63 9.00 15.74
CA PRO A 23 7.84 9.92 16.55
C PRO A 23 8.47 11.31 16.69
N ASP A 24 9.71 11.54 16.22
CA ASP A 24 10.36 12.84 16.32
C ASP A 24 9.75 13.86 15.35
N LEU A 25 9.14 14.91 15.91
CA LEU A 25 8.53 16.00 15.15
C LEU A 25 9.55 16.86 14.42
N ALA A 26 10.82 16.81 14.81
CA ALA A 26 11.89 17.52 14.13
C ALA A 26 12.34 16.82 12.84
N THR A 27 12.03 15.54 12.67
CA THR A 27 12.41 14.79 11.47
C THR A 27 11.72 15.37 10.23
N PRO A 28 12.47 15.80 9.21
CA PRO A 28 11.89 16.28 7.97
C PRO A 28 11.04 15.20 7.29
N PHE A 29 9.88 15.57 6.73
CA PHE A 29 8.99 14.60 6.06
C PHE A 29 9.67 13.78 4.95
N ASN A 30 10.64 14.35 4.23
CA ASN A 30 11.37 13.62 3.19
C ASN A 30 12.24 12.50 3.76
N ASP A 31 12.72 12.64 5.00
CA ASP A 31 13.57 11.65 5.67
C ASP A 31 12.73 10.51 6.26
N LEU A 32 11.40 10.69 6.31
CA LEU A 32 10.46 9.64 6.69
C LEU A 32 10.17 8.66 5.54
N GLU A 33 10.52 8.96 4.29
CA GLU A 33 10.17 8.12 3.14
C GLU A 33 10.76 6.70 3.30
N PHE A 34 9.88 5.70 3.35
CA PHE A 34 10.26 4.29 3.30
C PHE A 34 10.15 3.72 1.89
N GLY A 35 9.14 4.16 1.14
CA GLY A 35 8.95 3.74 -0.24
C GLY A 35 7.82 4.48 -0.95
N ARG A 36 7.89 4.47 -2.28
CA ARG A 36 6.87 5.02 -3.18
C ARG A 36 6.70 4.11 -4.39
N ALA A 37 5.47 3.91 -4.83
CA ALA A 37 5.15 2.97 -5.90
C ALA A 37 3.78 3.26 -6.52
N THR A 38 3.42 2.48 -7.53
CA THR A 38 2.03 2.30 -7.96
C THR A 38 1.56 0.92 -7.51
N ILE A 39 0.39 0.86 -6.88
CA ILE A 39 -0.35 -0.38 -6.69
C ILE A 39 -1.39 -0.46 -7.82
N GLU A 40 -1.50 -1.61 -8.46
CA GLU A 40 -2.57 -1.92 -9.40
C GLU A 40 -3.34 -3.12 -8.86
N LEU A 41 -4.61 -2.91 -8.52
CA LEU A 41 -5.51 -3.97 -8.06
C LEU A 41 -6.40 -4.40 -9.22
N GLU A 42 -6.49 -5.72 -9.42
CA GLU A 42 -7.21 -6.34 -10.54
C GLU A 42 -8.57 -6.88 -10.09
N PRO A 43 -9.53 -7.07 -11.02
CA PRO A 43 -10.74 -7.81 -10.73
C PRO A 43 -10.43 -9.21 -10.19
N ALA A 44 -11.09 -9.58 -9.09
CA ALA A 44 -10.95 -10.87 -8.43
C ALA A 44 -12.29 -11.30 -7.80
N PRO A 45 -12.46 -12.58 -7.42
CA PRO A 45 -13.63 -13.01 -6.65
C PRO A 45 -13.81 -12.19 -5.37
N MET A 46 -15.04 -12.09 -4.89
CA MET A 46 -15.37 -11.36 -3.66
C MET A 46 -14.47 -11.80 -2.50
N GLY A 47 -13.91 -10.82 -1.78
CA GLY A 47 -13.07 -11.05 -0.61
C GLY A 47 -11.62 -11.41 -0.93
N ILE A 48 -11.26 -11.49 -2.21
CA ILE A 48 -9.87 -11.73 -2.65
C ILE A 48 -9.24 -10.41 -3.09
N LEU A 49 -8.02 -10.16 -2.60
CA LEU A 49 -7.16 -9.10 -3.10
C LEU A 49 -6.12 -9.72 -4.03
N ARG A 50 -6.07 -9.24 -5.27
CA ARG A 50 -5.05 -9.59 -6.25
C ARG A 50 -4.58 -8.34 -6.97
N GLY A 51 -3.29 -8.29 -7.29
CA GLY A 51 -2.74 -7.22 -8.09
C GLY A 51 -1.23 -7.24 -8.07
N ARG A 52 -0.62 -6.06 -8.23
CA ARG A 52 0.83 -5.87 -8.14
C ARG A 52 1.16 -4.51 -7.54
N ILE A 53 2.36 -4.39 -6.99
CA ILE A 53 2.98 -3.12 -6.63
C ILE A 53 4.29 -2.99 -7.38
N PHE A 54 4.52 -1.85 -8.03
CA PHE A 54 5.67 -1.69 -8.91
C PHE A 54 6.20 -0.26 -8.95
N GLY A 55 7.46 -0.16 -9.35
CA GLY A 55 8.14 1.08 -9.66
C GLY A 55 9.13 0.87 -10.80
N PRO A 56 10.04 1.83 -11.06
CA PRO A 56 11.02 1.67 -12.13
C PRO A 56 11.91 0.44 -11.91
N ARG A 57 11.78 -0.57 -12.79
CA ARG A 57 12.57 -1.81 -12.85
C ARG A 57 12.33 -2.83 -11.72
N TRP A 58 11.26 -2.71 -10.96
CA TRP A 58 10.89 -3.68 -9.94
C TRP A 58 9.37 -3.83 -9.84
N GLU A 59 8.92 -5.03 -9.51
CA GLU A 59 7.51 -5.37 -9.33
C GLU A 59 7.41 -6.48 -8.29
N LEU A 60 6.38 -6.42 -7.43
CA LEU A 60 5.97 -7.49 -6.56
C LEU A 60 4.50 -7.84 -6.84
N GLN A 61 4.21 -9.13 -6.87
CA GLN A 61 2.85 -9.66 -7.01
C GLN A 61 2.14 -9.57 -5.66
N LEU A 62 0.90 -9.08 -5.66
CA LEU A 62 0.06 -8.93 -4.48
C LEU A 62 -0.98 -10.04 -4.41
N SER A 63 -1.06 -10.71 -3.26
CA SER A 63 -2.13 -11.67 -2.98
C SER A 63 -2.60 -11.56 -1.53
N GLY A 64 -3.91 -11.66 -1.30
CA GLY A 64 -4.49 -11.52 0.02
C GLY A 64 -6.00 -11.51 0.02
N SER A 65 -6.58 -10.86 1.04
CA SER A 65 -8.02 -10.80 1.26
C SER A 65 -8.53 -9.39 1.54
N ILE A 66 -9.81 -9.21 1.25
CA ILE A 66 -10.61 -8.02 1.56
C ILE A 66 -11.69 -8.45 2.57
N GLY A 67 -11.70 -7.82 3.74
CA GLY A 67 -12.78 -7.93 4.71
C GLY A 67 -13.76 -6.77 4.51
N TYR A 68 -14.96 -7.06 4.01
CA TYR A 68 -16.03 -6.07 3.91
C TYR A 68 -16.65 -5.83 5.29
N GLY A 69 -16.96 -4.57 5.62
CA GLY A 69 -17.45 -4.15 6.92
C GLY A 69 -17.37 -2.65 7.08
N ASP A 70 -17.34 -2.15 8.31
CA ASP A 70 -17.05 -0.74 8.58
C ASP A 70 -15.94 -0.65 9.66
N PRO A 71 -14.68 -0.33 9.28
CA PRO A 71 -14.20 -0.06 7.92
C PRO A 71 -13.95 -1.34 7.10
N TRP A 72 -13.80 -1.22 5.78
CA TRP A 72 -13.24 -2.29 4.95
C TRP A 72 -11.78 -2.50 5.34
N THR A 73 -11.37 -3.75 5.44
CA THR A 73 -9.99 -4.15 5.76
C THR A 73 -9.35 -4.88 4.59
N VAL A 74 -8.04 -4.71 4.43
CA VAL A 74 -7.23 -5.50 3.50
C VAL A 74 -6.07 -6.13 4.26
N ARG A 75 -5.77 -7.39 3.95
CA ARG A 75 -4.57 -8.07 4.44
C ARG A 75 -3.95 -8.85 3.30
N PHE A 76 -2.72 -8.52 2.95
CA PHE A 76 -2.08 -9.06 1.76
C PHE A 76 -0.57 -9.10 1.88
N GLN A 77 0.06 -9.89 1.02
CA GLN A 77 1.51 -9.98 0.90
C GLN A 77 1.92 -9.52 -0.51
N GLY A 78 2.99 -8.74 -0.58
CA GLY A 78 3.70 -8.45 -1.81
C GLY A 78 4.98 -9.27 -1.90
N GLN A 79 5.13 -10.05 -2.96
CA GLN A 79 6.31 -10.90 -3.17
C GLN A 79 6.87 -10.83 -4.59
N GLY A 80 8.19 -10.94 -4.74
CA GLY A 80 8.84 -10.97 -6.05
C GLY A 80 10.35 -11.08 -5.95
N VAL A 81 11.00 -11.29 -7.10
CA VAL A 81 12.47 -11.29 -7.21
C VAL A 81 12.91 -9.99 -7.87
N VAL A 82 13.68 -9.18 -7.16
CA VAL A 82 14.19 -7.89 -7.62
C VAL A 82 15.70 -7.94 -7.62
N SER A 83 16.30 -7.78 -8.81
CA SER A 83 17.76 -7.85 -8.99
C SER A 83 18.39 -9.15 -8.45
N GLY A 84 17.67 -10.27 -8.53
CA GLY A 84 18.14 -11.59 -8.08
C GLY A 84 17.86 -11.89 -6.60
N GLU A 85 17.29 -10.95 -5.85
CA GLU A 85 16.97 -11.09 -4.44
C GLU A 85 15.47 -11.20 -4.21
N GLU A 86 15.07 -12.03 -3.26
CA GLU A 86 13.67 -12.17 -2.86
C GLU A 86 13.23 -10.98 -2.00
N TRP A 87 12.09 -10.39 -2.36
CA TRP A 87 11.45 -9.31 -1.63
C TRP A 87 10.08 -9.79 -1.19
N VAL A 88 9.83 -9.75 0.12
CA VAL A 88 8.53 -10.13 0.72
C VAL A 88 8.13 -9.10 1.76
N TYR A 89 6.90 -8.60 1.65
CA TYR A 89 6.33 -7.60 2.52
C TYR A 89 4.89 -7.98 2.89
N ASP A 90 4.56 -7.94 4.18
CA ASP A 90 3.20 -8.15 4.65
C ASP A 90 2.52 -6.82 4.96
N TYR A 91 1.25 -6.73 4.59
CA TYR A 91 0.45 -5.52 4.71
C TYR A 91 -0.85 -5.80 5.46
N VAL A 92 -1.23 -4.83 6.29
CA VAL A 92 -2.61 -4.63 6.74
C VAL A 92 -3.02 -3.21 6.35
N GLY A 93 -4.27 -3.03 5.96
CA GLY A 93 -4.81 -1.72 5.62
C GLY A 93 -6.31 -1.61 5.83
N TYR A 94 -6.78 -0.36 5.82
CA TYR A 94 -8.14 0.03 6.09
C TYR A 94 -8.56 1.08 5.07
N VAL A 95 -9.76 0.95 4.51
CA VAL A 95 -10.34 1.98 3.63
C VAL A 95 -10.85 3.13 4.49
N SER A 96 -10.43 4.34 4.17
CA SER A 96 -10.92 5.56 4.80
C SER A 96 -12.40 5.73 4.53
N ALA A 97 -13.20 5.85 5.59
CA ALA A 97 -14.62 6.09 5.48
C ALA A 97 -14.92 7.45 4.79
N PRO A 98 -16.01 7.56 4.02
CA PRO A 98 -16.45 8.83 3.48
C PRO A 98 -16.85 9.80 4.61
N TRP A 99 -16.41 11.04 4.52
CA TRP A 99 -16.82 12.11 5.42
C TRP A 99 -18.09 12.80 4.89
N PRO A 100 -19.15 12.97 5.71
CA PRO A 100 -20.36 13.65 5.28
C PRO A 100 -20.14 15.08 4.78
N ASN A 101 -19.08 15.74 5.26
CA ASN A 101 -18.65 17.08 4.89
C ASN A 101 -17.35 17.08 4.06
N GLY A 102 -16.96 15.93 3.49
CA GLY A 102 -15.79 15.81 2.64
C GLY A 102 -15.95 16.60 1.34
N ILE A 103 -14.91 17.32 0.95
CA ILE A 103 -14.83 18.01 -0.35
C ILE A 103 -13.86 17.21 -1.22
N ASP A 104 -14.33 16.77 -2.39
CA ASP A 104 -13.54 16.02 -3.38
C ASP A 104 -12.74 14.85 -2.76
N GLN A 105 -13.33 14.17 -1.77
CA GLN A 105 -12.67 13.07 -1.07
C GLN A 105 -12.37 11.93 -2.05
N ARG A 106 -11.09 11.57 -2.14
CA ARG A 106 -10.64 10.39 -2.87
C ARG A 106 -10.60 9.16 -1.96
N PRO A 107 -10.95 7.96 -2.45
CA PRO A 107 -10.71 6.73 -1.73
C PRO A 107 -9.24 6.59 -1.34
N ALA A 108 -9.00 6.25 -0.08
CA ALA A 108 -7.67 6.08 0.47
C ALA A 108 -7.60 4.80 1.31
N LEU A 109 -6.58 3.99 1.08
CA LEU A 109 -6.16 2.92 1.96
C LEU A 109 -5.07 3.45 2.89
N THR A 110 -5.13 3.13 4.17
CA THR A 110 -4.10 3.46 5.16
C THR A 110 -3.81 2.24 6.01
N GLY A 111 -2.56 2.03 6.42
CA GLY A 111 -2.24 0.84 7.21
C GLY A 111 -0.80 0.70 7.63
N SER A 112 -0.43 -0.54 7.95
CA SER A 112 0.91 -0.94 8.36
C SER A 112 1.51 -1.95 7.39
N ILE A 113 2.82 -1.86 7.18
CA ILE A 113 3.63 -2.75 6.36
C ILE A 113 4.81 -3.24 7.19
N VAL A 114 5.17 -4.51 7.02
CA VAL A 114 6.42 -5.07 7.55
C VAL A 114 7.24 -5.71 6.43
N ARG A 115 8.55 -5.46 6.43
CA ARG A 115 9.48 -6.23 5.60
C ARG A 115 9.62 -7.63 6.19
N ALA A 116 9.11 -8.66 5.50
CA ALA A 116 9.08 -10.02 6.03
C ALA A 116 10.43 -10.73 5.90
N VAL A 117 11.18 -10.47 4.82
CA VAL A 117 12.52 -11.04 4.57
C VAL A 117 13.57 -9.95 4.36
N PRO A 118 14.82 -10.14 4.83
CA PRO A 118 15.88 -9.18 4.57
C PRO A 118 16.30 -9.25 3.09
N HIS A 119 16.81 -8.14 2.55
CA HIS A 119 17.39 -8.10 1.21
C HIS A 119 18.48 -7.03 1.12
N ALA A 120 19.26 -7.02 0.04
CA ALA A 120 20.26 -5.98 -0.18
C ALA A 120 19.62 -4.58 -0.24
N SER A 121 20.29 -3.59 0.38
CA SER A 121 19.87 -2.19 0.33
C SER A 121 20.40 -1.52 -0.93
N GLY A 122 19.61 -0.61 -1.52
CA GLY A 122 20.04 0.18 -2.69
C GLY A 122 21.19 1.15 -2.41
N GLY A 123 21.45 1.48 -1.13
CA GLY A 123 22.58 2.30 -0.69
C GLY A 123 23.80 1.49 -0.23
N GLY A 124 23.78 0.16 -0.40
CA GLY A 124 24.76 -0.76 0.18
C GLY A 124 24.32 -1.30 1.54
N GLY A 125 24.82 -2.48 1.91
CA GLY A 125 24.42 -3.19 3.13
C GLY A 125 23.11 -3.96 2.99
N VAL A 126 22.45 -4.22 4.11
CA VAL A 126 21.24 -5.05 4.20
C VAL A 126 20.09 -4.24 4.75
N SER A 127 18.94 -4.33 4.08
CA SER A 127 17.63 -3.93 4.57
C SER A 127 17.07 -5.05 5.46
N PRO A 128 17.03 -4.90 6.80
CA PRO A 128 16.69 -6.01 7.70
C PRO A 128 15.19 -6.33 7.66
N ALA A 129 14.83 -7.60 7.86
CA ALA A 129 13.44 -7.99 8.13
C ALA A 129 12.93 -7.42 9.46
N GLY A 130 11.62 -7.34 9.61
CA GLY A 130 10.94 -6.89 10.82
C GLY A 130 10.81 -5.36 10.95
N VAL A 131 11.32 -4.58 9.99
CA VAL A 131 11.07 -3.13 9.95
C VAL A 131 9.59 -2.90 9.64
N VAL A 132 8.90 -2.23 10.57
CA VAL A 132 7.47 -1.89 10.48
C VAL A 132 7.30 -0.41 10.20
N CYS A 133 6.50 -0.09 9.20
CA CYS A 133 6.23 1.27 8.74
C CYS A 133 4.73 1.50 8.58
N SER A 134 4.33 2.77 8.50
CA SER A 134 2.98 3.13 8.06
C SER A 134 2.94 3.29 6.55
N TRP A 135 1.79 3.08 5.94
CA TRP A 135 1.58 3.34 4.52
C TRP A 135 0.21 3.91 4.22
N TYR A 136 0.10 4.59 3.08
CA TYR A 136 -1.17 4.93 2.48
C TYR A 136 -1.13 4.79 0.97
N ALA A 137 -2.28 4.59 0.36
CA ALA A 137 -2.45 4.63 -1.07
C ALA A 137 -3.74 5.36 -1.44
N VAL A 138 -3.69 6.20 -2.47
CA VAL A 138 -4.83 7.00 -2.95
C VAL A 138 -5.21 6.56 -4.35
N LEU A 139 -6.50 6.29 -4.59
CA LEU A 139 -6.99 5.88 -5.91
C LEU A 139 -6.79 7.01 -6.93
N ASN A 140 -6.19 6.68 -8.08
CA ASN A 140 -5.83 7.65 -9.12
C ASN A 140 -7.07 8.21 -9.82
N ASP A 141 -7.92 7.30 -10.29
CA ASP A 141 -9.11 7.58 -11.09
C ASP A 141 -10.33 6.88 -10.45
N PRO A 142 -10.90 7.46 -9.37
CA PRO A 142 -12.19 7.00 -8.86
C PRO A 142 -13.26 7.17 -9.94
N ALA A 143 -14.17 6.20 -10.05
CA ALA A 143 -15.33 6.27 -10.92
C ALA A 143 -16.30 7.39 -10.50
#